data_AF-A0A2W2FFP7-F1
#
_entry.id   AF-A0A2W2FFP7-F1
#
_cell.length_a   1.000
_cell.length_b   1.000
_cell.length_c   1.000
_cell.angle_alpha   90.00
_cell.angle_beta   90.00
_cell.angle_gamma   90.00
#
_symmetry.space_group_name_H-M   'P 1'
#
loop_
_entity.id
_entity.type
_entity.pdbx_description
1 polymer ?
#
loop_
_entity_poly.entity_id
_entity_poly.type
_entity_poly.pdbx_seq_one_letter_code
_entity_poly.pdbx_strand_id
1 'polypeptide(L)'
;MLVQREVRGPLVMVQSVFAAGAPVAFHACERTGEGARGGASRKRGLPLPEVAGHLRRLGGELGWHGALSADVVLTEQGPVFIDVNPRLVEPVDALLSGVDLATRAAPRS
;
A
#
# COMPACT_ATOMS: atom_id res chain seq x y z
N MET A 1 -26.09 -3.66 -2.74
CA MET A 1 -25.42 -3.87 -1.44
C MET A 1 -24.48 -5.05 -1.60
N LEU A 2 -23.20 -4.90 -1.25
CA LEU A 2 -22.22 -5.98 -1.22
C LEU A 2 -21.97 -6.34 0.25
N VAL A 3 -22.05 -7.64 0.59
CA VAL A 3 -21.68 -8.14 1.93
C VAL A 3 -20.33 -8.83 1.80
N GLN A 4 -19.38 -8.43 2.63
CA GLN A 4 -18.04 -9.02 2.69
C GLN A 4 -17.87 -9.78 4.01
N ARG A 5 -17.08 -10.87 3.99
CA ARG A 5 -16.74 -11.62 5.19
C ARG A 5 -15.74 -10.82 6.03
N GLU A 6 -16.04 -10.66 7.32
CA GLU A 6 -15.11 -10.07 8.28
C GLU A 6 -13.83 -10.93 8.41
N VAL A 7 -12.68 -10.27 8.45
CA VAL A 7 -11.38 -10.89 8.73
C VAL A 7 -10.68 -10.12 9.84
N ARG A 8 -9.89 -10.81 10.66
CA ARG A 8 -9.18 -10.23 11.80
C ARG A 8 -7.68 -10.12 11.53
N GLY A 9 -7.09 -9.05 11.99
CA GLY A 9 -5.66 -8.76 11.83
C GLY A 9 -5.38 -7.25 11.84
N PRO A 10 -4.12 -6.83 11.93
CA PRO A 10 -3.76 -5.43 11.80
C PRO A 10 -4.05 -4.93 10.38
N LEU A 11 -4.56 -3.70 10.30
CA LEU A 11 -4.74 -2.98 9.04
C LEU A 11 -3.42 -2.30 8.65
N VAL A 12 -3.00 -2.56 7.42
CA VAL A 12 -1.81 -1.99 6.81
C VAL A 12 -2.20 -1.19 5.58
N MET A 13 -1.68 0.02 5.49
CA MET A 13 -1.75 0.85 4.29
C MET A 13 -0.52 0.59 3.43
N VAL A 14 -0.75 0.22 2.19
CA VAL A 14 0.29 -0.16 1.23
C VAL A 14 0.26 0.82 0.07
N GLN A 15 1.42 1.25 -0.38
CA GLN A 15 1.57 2.11 -1.55
C GLN A 15 2.70 1.60 -2.42
N SER A 16 2.50 1.69 -3.72
CA SER A 16 3.46 1.27 -4.72
C SER A 16 3.38 2.16 -5.95
N VAL A 17 4.47 2.22 -6.70
CA VAL A 17 4.55 2.95 -7.96
C VAL A 17 5.14 2.03 -9.00
N PHE A 18 4.57 2.07 -10.20
CA PHE A 18 4.98 1.24 -11.32
C PHE A 18 5.37 2.08 -12.52
N ALA A 19 6.30 1.55 -13.32
CA ALA A 19 6.60 2.04 -14.65
C ALA A 19 6.46 0.88 -15.64
N ALA A 20 5.43 0.93 -16.48
CA ALA A 20 5.18 -0.07 -17.53
C ALA A 20 5.19 -1.53 -17.00
N GLY A 21 4.49 -1.75 -15.90
CA GLY A 21 4.35 -3.04 -15.23
C GLY A 21 5.46 -3.38 -14.21
N ALA A 22 6.58 -2.64 -14.20
CA ALA A 22 7.66 -2.87 -13.25
C ALA A 22 7.48 -2.01 -11.98
N PRO A 23 7.51 -2.60 -10.77
CA PRO A 23 7.47 -1.81 -9.53
C PRO A 23 8.78 -1.01 -9.36
N VAL A 24 8.67 0.29 -9.16
CA VAL A 24 9.81 1.21 -8.94
C VAL A 24 9.86 1.77 -7.52
N ALA A 25 8.78 1.61 -6.75
CA ALA A 25 8.70 2.00 -5.36
C ALA A 25 7.64 1.17 -4.62
N PHE A 26 7.86 0.91 -3.34
CA PHE A 26 6.92 0.23 -2.46
C PHE A 26 7.14 0.69 -1.02
N HIS A 27 6.05 0.93 -0.30
CA HIS A 27 6.06 1.20 1.13
C HIS A 27 4.79 0.64 1.76
N ALA A 28 4.92 0.08 2.96
CA ALA A 28 3.79 -0.38 3.74
C ALA A 28 3.95 0.07 5.18
N CYS A 29 2.85 0.53 5.78
CA CYS A 29 2.85 0.88 7.19
C CYS A 29 1.59 0.39 7.90
N GLU A 30 1.78 -0.11 9.11
CA GLU A 30 0.71 -0.45 10.03
C GLU A 30 0.31 0.78 10.83
N ARG A 31 -1.00 0.94 11.04
CA ARG A 31 -1.56 1.94 11.95
C ARG A 31 -1.57 1.37 13.38
N THR A 32 -0.54 1.68 14.17
CA THR A 32 -0.36 1.09 15.52
C THR A 32 -1.04 1.89 16.63
N GLY A 33 -1.82 2.92 16.31
CA GLY A 33 -2.58 3.70 17.28
C GLY A 33 -3.58 4.64 16.63
N GLU A 34 -4.76 4.76 17.24
CA GLU A 34 -5.77 5.75 16.85
C GLU A 34 -5.46 7.09 17.54
N GLY A 35 -5.49 8.17 16.77
CA GLY A 35 -5.50 9.54 17.26
C GLY A 35 -6.93 9.99 17.54
N ALA A 36 -7.07 11.06 18.33
CA ALA A 36 -8.37 11.69 18.55
C ALA A 36 -8.97 12.07 17.18
N ARG A 37 -10.12 11.46 16.83
CA ARG A 37 -10.84 11.54 15.53
C ARG A 37 -10.50 10.50 14.44
N GLY A 38 -9.83 9.40 14.78
CA GLY A 38 -9.67 8.26 13.86
C GLY A 38 -8.55 8.42 12.82
N GLY A 39 -7.70 9.45 12.94
CA GLY A 39 -6.39 9.50 12.27
C GLY A 39 -5.40 8.54 12.94
N ALA A 40 -4.33 8.10 12.27
CA ALA A 40 -3.29 7.29 12.92
C ALA A 40 -2.37 8.20 13.76
N SER A 41 -2.17 7.90 15.04
CA SER A 41 -1.26 8.65 15.91
C SER A 41 0.19 8.15 15.86
N ARG A 42 0.38 6.88 15.47
CA ARG A 42 1.69 6.27 15.21
C ARG A 42 1.56 5.28 14.05
N LYS A 43 2.59 5.24 13.21
CA LYS A 43 2.69 4.32 12.09
C LYS A 43 4.04 3.62 12.14
N ARG A 44 4.05 2.34 11.78
CA ARG A 44 5.26 1.51 11.74
C ARG A 44 5.44 0.96 10.33
N GLY A 45 6.57 1.28 9.70
CA GLY A 45 6.96 0.70 8.42
C GLY A 45 7.18 -0.81 8.54
N LEU A 46 6.71 -1.58 7.55
CA LEU A 46 6.83 -3.04 7.51
C LEU A 46 7.36 -3.51 6.14
N PRO A 47 8.30 -4.48 6.08
CA PRO A 47 8.91 -4.92 4.82
C PRO A 47 8.02 -5.81 3.94
N LEU A 48 6.85 -6.24 4.43
CA LEU A 48 5.80 -7.08 3.78
C LEU A 48 6.11 -7.65 2.37
N PRO A 49 7.04 -8.61 2.25
CA PRO A 49 7.51 -9.10 0.95
C PRO A 49 6.44 -9.87 0.17
N GLU A 50 5.54 -10.57 0.87
CA GLU A 50 4.41 -11.29 0.25
C GLU A 50 3.44 -10.33 -0.43
N VAL A 51 3.06 -9.25 0.28
CA VAL A 51 2.20 -8.19 -0.26
C VAL A 51 2.85 -7.49 -1.46
N ALA A 52 4.16 -7.21 -1.37
CA ALA A 52 4.91 -6.66 -2.50
C ALA A 52 4.94 -7.63 -3.70
N GLY A 53 4.98 -8.95 -3.45
CA GLY A 53 4.86 -9.98 -4.48
C GLY A 53 3.52 -9.95 -5.21
N HIS A 54 2.41 -9.85 -4.47
CA HIS A 54 1.07 -9.72 -5.06
C HIS A 54 0.92 -8.44 -5.91
N LEU A 55 1.37 -7.29 -5.41
CA LEU A 55 1.31 -6.04 -6.16
C LEU A 55 2.22 -6.04 -7.39
N ARG A 56 3.41 -6.66 -7.30
CA ARG A 56 4.28 -6.86 -8.46
C ARG A 56 3.57 -7.65 -9.55
N ARG A 57 2.90 -8.74 -9.18
CA ARG A 57 2.13 -9.56 -10.14
C ARG A 57 0.99 -8.77 -10.77
N LEU A 58 0.17 -8.10 -9.95
CA LEU A 58 -0.94 -7.27 -10.42
C LEU A 58 -0.46 -6.17 -11.39
N GLY A 59 0.55 -5.40 -10.99
CA GLY A 59 1.09 -4.34 -11.83
C GLY A 59 1.69 -4.87 -13.14
N GLY A 60 2.39 -6.00 -13.08
CA GLY A 60 2.97 -6.65 -14.26
C GLY A 60 1.90 -7.15 -15.24
N GLU A 61 0.89 -7.86 -14.75
CA GLU A 61 -0.21 -8.39 -15.58
C GLU A 61 -1.04 -7.27 -16.23
N LEU A 62 -1.18 -6.12 -15.57
CA LEU A 62 -1.89 -4.96 -16.09
C LEU A 62 -1.04 -4.03 -16.97
N GLY A 63 0.28 -4.24 -17.04
CA GLY A 63 1.21 -3.27 -17.64
C GLY A 63 1.14 -1.90 -16.96
N TRP A 64 0.84 -1.89 -15.65
CA TRP A 64 0.46 -0.67 -14.92
C TRP A 64 1.55 0.40 -14.93
N HIS A 65 1.15 1.66 -15.05
CA HIS A 65 2.04 2.81 -14.92
C HIS A 65 1.42 3.83 -13.96
N GLY A 66 2.22 4.31 -13.00
CA GLY A 66 1.77 5.23 -11.97
C GLY A 66 1.53 4.54 -10.62
N ALA A 67 0.81 5.23 -9.74
CA ALA A 67 0.64 4.84 -8.35
C ALA A 67 -0.51 3.84 -8.14
N LEU A 68 -0.33 2.96 -7.15
CA LEU A 68 -1.38 2.16 -6.53
C LEU A 68 -1.30 2.29 -5.01
N SER A 69 -2.44 2.36 -4.35
CA SER A 69 -2.56 2.12 -2.91
C SER A 69 -3.49 0.95 -2.64
N ALA A 70 -3.28 0.25 -1.53
CA ALA A 70 -4.14 -0.83 -1.10
C ALA A 70 -4.23 -0.87 0.43
N ASP A 71 -5.44 -1.11 0.93
CA ASP A 71 -5.66 -1.50 2.31
C ASP A 71 -5.63 -3.01 2.45
N VAL A 72 -4.80 -3.50 3.38
CA VAL A 72 -4.53 -4.93 3.58
C VAL A 72 -4.70 -5.30 5.04
N VAL A 73 -5.44 -6.37 5.32
CA VAL A 73 -5.48 -7.00 6.65
C VAL A 73 -4.48 -8.15 6.66
N LEU A 74 -3.55 -8.15 7.62
CA LEU A 74 -2.63 -9.26 7.81
C LEU A 74 -3.28 -10.34 8.70
N THR A 75 -3.71 -11.44 8.11
CA THR A 75 -4.33 -12.55 8.84
C THR A 75 -3.31 -13.65 9.13
N GLU A 76 -3.66 -14.63 9.97
CA GLU A 76 -2.82 -15.81 10.22
C GLU A 76 -2.60 -16.65 8.95
N GLN A 77 -3.52 -16.56 7.99
CA GLN A 77 -3.50 -17.29 6.72
C GLN A 77 -2.82 -16.50 5.58
N GLY A 78 -2.36 -15.28 5.84
CA GLY A 78 -1.75 -14.39 4.85
C GLY A 78 -2.49 -13.06 4.67
N PRO A 79 -2.02 -12.21 3.74
CA PRO A 79 -2.59 -10.89 3.49
C PRO A 79 -3.94 -10.99 2.75
N VAL A 80 -4.91 -10.23 3.23
CA VAL A 80 -6.22 -10.06 2.58
C VAL A 80 -6.34 -8.62 2.12
N PHE A 81 -6.43 -8.41 0.80
CA PHE A 81 -6.63 -7.10 0.20
C PHE A 81 -8.10 -6.69 0.29
N ILE A 82 -8.37 -5.50 0.81
CA ILE A 82 -9.73 -4.93 0.91
C ILE A 82 -10.04 -4.14 -0.35
N ASP A 83 -9.19 -3.15 -0.66
CA ASP A 83 -9.33 -2.30 -1.83
C ASP A 83 -7.96 -2.08 -2.51
N VAL A 84 -8.02 -1.67 -3.78
CA VAL A 84 -6.87 -1.22 -4.54
C VAL A 84 -7.30 0.01 -5.32
N ASN A 85 -6.57 1.11 -5.14
CA ASN A 85 -6.92 2.42 -5.67
C ASN A 85 -5.79 2.93 -6.59
N PRO A 86 -6.12 3.53 -7.76
CA PRO A 86 -5.14 4.02 -8.74
C PRO A 86 -4.55 5.39 -8.38
N ARG A 87 -4.11 5.56 -7.13
CA ARG A 87 -3.57 6.83 -6.62
C ARG A 87 -2.69 6.60 -5.39
N LEU A 88 -1.92 7.63 -5.02
CA LEU A 88 -1.34 7.73 -3.68
C LEU A 88 -2.39 8.25 -2.69
N VAL A 89 -2.18 7.99 -1.40
CA VAL A 89 -3.03 8.50 -0.31
C VAL A 89 -2.23 9.43 0.59
N GLU A 90 -1.23 8.90 1.29
CA GLU A 90 -0.39 9.65 2.24
C GLU A 90 1.08 9.25 1.99
N PRO A 91 1.85 10.00 1.17
CA PRO A 91 3.22 9.61 0.81
C PRO A 91 4.30 10.05 1.81
N VAL A 92 3.98 10.87 2.81
CA VAL A 92 5.00 11.46 3.70
C VAL A 92 5.64 10.41 4.59
N ASP A 93 4.89 9.43 5.11
CA ASP A 93 5.50 8.35 5.92
C ASP A 93 6.54 7.55 5.12
N ALA A 94 6.24 7.30 3.85
CA ALA A 94 7.15 6.60 2.95
C ALA A 94 8.44 7.41 2.77
N LEU A 95 8.31 8.72 2.53
CA LEU A 95 9.45 9.61 2.41
C LEU A 95 10.31 9.65 3.68
N LEU A 96 9.69 9.75 4.85
CA LEU A 96 10.38 9.71 6.15
C LEU A 96 11.06 8.37 6.41
N SER A 97 10.58 7.30 5.76
CA SER A 97 11.18 5.96 5.79
C SER A 97 12.19 5.74 4.65
N GLY A 98 12.56 6.79 3.89
CA GLY A 98 13.54 6.74 2.81
C GLY A 98 13.00 6.34 1.43
N VAL A 99 11.68 6.24 1.28
CA VAL A 99 11.00 5.85 0.04
C VAL A 99 10.23 7.03 -0.56
N ASP A 100 10.87 7.73 -1.50
CA ASP A 100 10.20 8.78 -2.30
C ASP A 100 9.21 8.19 -3.32
N LEU A 101 7.93 8.09 -2.93
CA LEU A 101 6.84 7.64 -3.81
C LEU A 101 6.39 8.73 -4.79
N ALA A 102 6.37 9.99 -4.35
CA ALA A 102 5.76 11.09 -5.11
C ALA A 102 6.58 11.40 -6.37
N THR A 103 7.90 11.56 -6.24
CA THR A 103 8.77 11.84 -7.39
C THR A 103 8.79 10.66 -8.37
N ARG A 104 8.70 9.42 -7.88
CA ARG A 104 8.67 8.23 -8.72
C ARG A 104 7.35 8.06 -9.48
N ALA A 105 6.26 8.63 -8.99
CA ALA A 105 4.95 8.60 -9.63
C ALA A 105 4.75 9.75 -10.63
N ALA A 106 5.60 10.78 -10.60
CA ALA A 106 5.50 11.92 -11.49
C ALA A 106 5.79 11.52 -12.94
N PRO A 107 5.04 12.06 -13.92
CA PRO A 107 5.39 11.90 -15.33
C PRO A 107 6.79 12.49 -15.59
N ARG A 108 7.62 11.77 -16.34
CA ARG A 108 8.92 12.28 -16.78
C ARG A 108 8.67 13.34 -17.87
N SER A 109 9.20 14.55 -17.66
CA SER A 109 9.27 15.64 -18.64
C SER A 109 10.20 15.31 -19.80
#